data_AF-A0A9Q0BPD8-F1
#
_entry.id   AF-A0A9Q0BPD8-F1
#
_cell.length_a   1.000
_cell.length_b   1.000
_cell.length_c   1.000
_cell.angle_alpha   90.00
_cell.angle_beta   90.00
_cell.angle_gamma   90.00
#
_symmetry.space_group_name_H-M   'P 1'
#
loop_
_entity.id
_entity.type
_entity.pdbx_description
1 polymer ?
#
loop_
_entity_poly.entity_id
_entity_poly.type
_entity_poly.pdbx_seq_one_letter_code
_entity_poly.pdbx_strand_id
1 'polypeptide(L)'
;MKAKCYKMCNDINDDMPIVQWHSSFINCRRKKNDCLMSLKKDWRKSPCKSPYEEVFRDDFITDIRKLPALIRRAKWERSMSDDSEKLYIPSQLHWNFKKYAASKKNTTYDFTPLPEKNFGGCDSEFADPIAPNKLLQCVANLRFWISTTILQRLVNEIEYVDEVFRQCGLNDLKIGAIGQKRLRLIAENQEFVKSHVPMFPMLLAFLDGFSNQEYLVQRIKELSKGTYIKDYRWNSGRASYGQEWQGNLPTDAAIVFHLFCVYLDSQLMPLPQGAGQRPFYSRYVIIRDEKPVKDIVPCVKNKANCAILATDSQQPNPKFNLISKLKLQDCVYDTNNLFYVIIQFLTYMQKEQGSVLESVNLGKSGINIMGVIENYFQME
;
A
#
# COMPACT_ATOMS: atom_id res chain seq x y z
N MET A 1 -29.59 -18.16 57.44
CA MET A 1 -28.41 -17.78 56.63
C MET A 1 -28.66 -16.39 56.06
N LYS A 2 -27.89 -15.38 56.48
CA LYS A 2 -28.00 -13.98 56.02
C LYS A 2 -27.05 -13.77 54.84
N ALA A 3 -27.57 -13.34 53.69
CA ALA A 3 -26.75 -12.92 52.56
C ALA A 3 -26.17 -11.52 52.82
N LYS A 4 -24.84 -11.40 52.72
CA LYS A 4 -24.13 -10.12 52.80
C LYS A 4 -24.20 -9.39 51.47
N CYS A 5 -24.63 -8.14 51.56
CA CYS A 5 -24.56 -7.11 50.55
C CYS A 5 -23.10 -6.65 50.37
N TYR A 6 -22.63 -6.49 49.12
CA TYR A 6 -21.46 -5.65 48.81
C TYR A 6 -21.79 -4.76 47.61
N LYS A 7 -21.80 -3.45 47.85
CA LYS A 7 -21.87 -2.38 46.85
C LYS A 7 -20.45 -2.05 46.35
N MET A 8 -20.31 -2.06 45.02
CA MET A 8 -19.63 -1.09 44.14
C MET A 8 -18.72 -0.01 44.76
N CYS A 9 -17.47 0.10 44.25
CA CYS A 9 -17.05 1.10 43.24
C CYS A 9 -15.50 1.19 43.16
N ASN A 10 -14.93 1.22 41.94
CA ASN A 10 -14.20 2.40 41.41
C ASN A 10 -13.44 2.05 40.12
N ASP A 11 -13.89 2.68 39.03
CA ASP A 11 -13.12 3.44 38.04
C ASP A 11 -11.77 2.87 37.58
N ILE A 12 -11.81 2.17 36.43
CA ILE A 12 -10.67 2.10 35.53
C ILE A 12 -10.83 3.25 34.53
N ASN A 13 -10.00 4.27 34.68
CA ASN A 13 -9.90 5.39 33.75
C ASN A 13 -9.52 4.88 32.35
N ASP A 14 -10.46 4.99 31.43
CA ASP A 14 -10.29 4.74 29.99
C ASP A 14 -9.73 5.99 29.27
N ASP A 15 -8.68 6.59 29.85
CA ASP A 15 -7.97 7.73 29.27
C ASP A 15 -6.84 7.25 28.34
N MET A 16 -7.21 6.54 27.27
CA MET A 16 -6.30 6.41 26.12
C MET A 16 -6.47 7.67 25.27
N PRO A 17 -5.46 8.57 25.18
CA PRO A 17 -5.63 9.79 24.40
C PRO A 17 -5.88 9.42 22.94
N ILE A 18 -6.89 10.06 22.34
CA ILE A 18 -7.13 10.03 20.90
C ILE A 18 -5.92 10.72 20.26
N VAL A 19 -4.90 9.94 19.89
CA VAL A 19 -3.72 10.43 19.18
C VAL A 19 -4.16 10.73 17.75
N GLN A 20 -4.58 11.97 17.52
CA GLN A 20 -4.90 12.46 16.18
C GLN A 20 -3.62 12.48 15.35
N TRP A 21 -3.54 11.56 14.40
CA TRP A 21 -2.41 11.40 13.46
C TRP A 21 -2.09 12.70 12.66
N HIS A 22 -3.02 13.65 12.62
CA HIS A 22 -2.83 14.97 12.00
C HIS A 22 -2.15 16.00 12.92
N SER A 23 -2.34 15.94 14.23
CA SER A 23 -2.01 17.02 15.17
C SER A 23 -0.53 17.03 15.59
N SER A 24 0.16 15.89 15.51
CA SER A 24 1.58 15.77 15.85
C SER A 24 2.52 16.38 14.80
N PHE A 25 2.06 16.49 13.54
CA PHE A 25 2.88 16.91 12.40
C PHE A 25 2.77 18.40 12.03
N ILE A 26 1.68 19.07 12.41
CA ILE A 26 1.54 20.53 12.18
C ILE A 26 2.55 21.32 13.06
N ASN A 27 2.98 20.75 14.19
CA ASN A 27 3.91 21.36 15.13
C ASN A 27 5.40 21.04 14.87
N CYS A 28 5.80 20.58 13.68
CA CYS A 28 7.21 20.37 13.32
C CYS A 28 8.02 21.68 13.09
N ARG A 29 7.75 22.73 13.87
CA ARG A 29 8.76 23.69 14.35
C ARG A 29 9.04 23.40 15.83
N ARG A 30 9.47 22.18 16.15
CA ARG A 30 9.94 21.86 17.51
C ARG A 30 11.43 22.14 17.60
N LYS A 31 11.77 22.94 18.61
CA LYS A 31 13.04 23.65 18.81
C LYS A 31 14.24 22.73 18.60
N LYS A 32 15.04 23.02 17.56
CA LYS A 32 16.49 22.79 17.60
C LYS A 32 17.01 23.63 18.76
N ASN A 33 17.35 23.01 19.87
CA ASN A 33 18.44 23.39 20.77
C ASN A 33 18.38 22.43 21.96
N ASP A 34 19.38 21.56 22.02
CA ASP A 34 20.13 21.19 23.22
C ASP A 34 20.66 19.77 23.08
N CYS A 35 21.77 19.62 22.32
CA CYS A 35 22.91 18.80 22.74
C CYS A 35 24.04 18.96 21.71
N LEU A 36 24.85 19.99 21.90
CA LEU A 36 26.15 20.11 21.27
C LEU A 36 27.16 19.45 22.21
N MET A 37 27.55 18.20 21.92
CA MET A 37 28.77 17.63 22.48
C MET A 37 29.63 17.06 21.35
N SER A 38 30.78 17.72 21.23
CA SER A 38 31.87 17.49 20.30
C SER A 38 32.51 16.12 20.49
N LEU A 39 32.72 15.38 19.39
CA LEU A 39 33.79 14.38 19.27
C LEU A 39 34.25 14.27 17.82
N LYS A 40 35.41 14.90 17.56
CA LYS A 40 36.25 14.71 16.37
C LYS A 40 36.92 13.33 16.42
N LYS A 41 36.99 12.64 15.26
CA LYS A 41 38.08 11.76 14.77
C LYS A 41 37.62 11.12 13.45
N ASP A 42 38.10 11.59 12.31
CA ASP A 42 39.32 11.19 11.59
C ASP A 42 39.07 10.10 10.53
N TRP A 43 39.09 10.53 9.28
CA TRP A 43 38.93 9.74 8.08
C TRP A 43 40.26 9.15 7.63
N ARG A 44 40.40 7.81 7.55
CA ARG A 44 41.30 7.15 6.59
C ARG A 44 40.74 5.81 6.07
N LYS A 45 40.33 5.85 4.81
CA LYS A 45 40.45 4.89 3.68
C LYS A 45 40.58 3.38 3.97
N SER A 46 39.64 2.62 3.41
CA SER A 46 39.81 1.24 2.93
C SER A 46 39.13 1.11 1.54
N PRO A 47 39.66 0.30 0.59
CA PRO A 47 39.31 0.38 -0.82
C PRO A 47 38.27 -0.68 -1.22
N CYS A 48 37.03 -0.25 -1.46
CA CYS A 48 36.02 -1.08 -2.12
C CYS A 48 35.60 -0.37 -3.41
N LYS A 49 36.03 -0.93 -4.55
CA LYS A 49 35.64 -0.48 -5.89
C LYS A 49 34.16 -0.82 -6.13
N SER A 50 33.41 0.17 -6.59
CA SER A 50 32.00 0.06 -6.99
C SER A 50 31.85 -0.82 -8.24
N PRO A 51 30.74 -1.57 -8.42
CA PRO A 51 30.50 -2.39 -9.63
C PRO A 51 30.25 -1.57 -10.90
N TYR A 52 30.26 -0.23 -10.81
CA TYR A 52 29.91 0.67 -11.91
C TYR A 52 31.11 1.50 -12.42
N GLU A 53 32.32 1.14 -12.06
CA GLU A 53 33.50 1.94 -12.37
C GLU A 53 34.35 1.28 -13.47
N GLU A 54 33.83 1.32 -14.69
CA GLU A 54 34.61 1.36 -15.93
C GLU A 54 33.67 1.75 -17.09
N VAL A 55 33.22 3.00 -17.11
CA VAL A 55 32.74 3.61 -18.36
C VAL A 55 33.98 4.02 -19.12
N PHE A 56 34.37 3.25 -20.15
CA PHE A 56 35.49 3.62 -20.99
C PHE A 56 35.11 4.88 -21.77
N ARG A 57 36.03 5.84 -21.91
CA ARG A 57 35.77 7.07 -22.69
C ARG A 57 35.36 6.80 -24.14
N ASP A 58 35.63 5.60 -24.65
CA ASP A 58 35.26 5.14 -25.99
C ASP A 58 33.78 4.69 -26.11
N ASP A 59 33.04 4.57 -25.00
CA ASP A 59 31.61 4.23 -25.00
C ASP A 59 30.71 5.42 -25.38
N PHE A 60 31.28 6.62 -25.40
CA PHE A 60 30.60 7.81 -25.90
C PHE A 60 30.86 7.94 -27.40
N ILE A 61 29.79 7.87 -28.20
CA ILE A 61 29.83 8.11 -29.64
C ILE A 61 30.25 9.57 -29.88
N THR A 62 31.55 9.77 -30.06
CA THR A 62 32.13 11.05 -30.50
C THR A 62 32.29 11.11 -32.02
N ASP A 63 32.19 9.97 -32.71
CA ASP A 63 32.25 9.85 -34.16
C ASP A 63 31.22 8.80 -34.66
N ILE A 64 30.28 9.23 -35.50
CA ILE A 64 29.20 8.43 -36.08
C ILE A 64 29.74 7.25 -36.92
N ARG A 65 30.95 7.35 -37.47
CA ARG A 65 31.57 6.30 -38.29
C ARG A 65 31.93 5.04 -37.48
N LYS A 66 32.00 5.14 -36.14
CA LYS A 66 32.30 4.01 -35.25
C LYS A 66 31.07 3.19 -34.84
N LEU A 67 29.85 3.70 -35.12
CA LEU A 67 28.58 3.05 -34.76
C LEU A 67 28.43 1.61 -35.30
N PRO A 68 28.82 1.27 -36.55
CA PRO A 68 28.70 -0.09 -37.06
C PRO A 68 29.61 -1.11 -36.35
N ALA A 69 30.74 -0.66 -35.78
CA ALA A 69 31.64 -1.53 -35.01
C ALA A 69 31.07 -1.83 -33.61
N LEU A 70 30.53 -0.80 -32.95
CA LEU A 70 29.87 -0.95 -31.64
C LEU A 70 28.62 -1.84 -31.72
N ILE A 71 27.80 -1.68 -32.76
CA ILE A 71 26.62 -2.55 -32.98
C ILE A 71 27.04 -4.01 -33.18
N ARG A 72 28.15 -4.27 -33.89
CA ARG A 72 28.67 -5.63 -34.09
C ARG A 72 29.16 -6.26 -32.78
N ARG A 73 29.84 -5.50 -31.93
CA ARG A 73 30.28 -5.94 -30.60
C ARG A 73 29.10 -6.28 -29.68
N ALA A 74 28.10 -5.40 -29.60
CA ALA A 74 26.91 -5.63 -28.79
C ALA A 74 26.10 -6.86 -29.25
N LYS A 75 26.10 -7.16 -30.55
CA LYS A 75 25.49 -8.39 -31.08
C LYS A 75 26.25 -9.66 -30.65
N TRP A 76 27.58 -9.60 -30.65
CA TRP A 76 28.43 -10.70 -30.17
C TRP A 76 28.24 -10.97 -28.67
N GLU A 77 28.18 -9.92 -27.85
CA GLU A 77 27.98 -10.04 -26.40
C GLU A 77 26.59 -10.62 -26.05
N ARG A 78 25.55 -10.27 -26.82
CA ARG A 78 24.23 -10.93 -26.71
C ARG A 78 24.27 -12.40 -27.12
N SER A 79 24.99 -12.73 -28.20
CA SER A 79 25.13 -14.12 -28.66
C SER A 79 25.83 -15.02 -27.62
N MET A 80 26.78 -14.50 -26.83
CA MET A 80 27.42 -15.27 -25.76
C MET A 80 26.53 -15.50 -24.54
N SER A 81 25.49 -14.66 -24.35
CA SER A 81 24.56 -14.79 -23.24
C SER A 81 23.48 -15.85 -23.52
N ASP A 82 23.06 -15.98 -24.79
CA ASP A 82 22.06 -16.98 -25.22
C ASP A 82 22.60 -18.43 -25.18
N ASP A 83 23.91 -18.64 -25.35
CA ASP A 83 24.52 -19.99 -25.31
C ASP A 83 24.69 -20.53 -23.88
N SER A 84 24.59 -19.67 -22.86
CA SER A 84 24.65 -20.05 -21.43
C SER A 84 23.32 -20.66 -20.91
N GLU A 85 22.23 -20.56 -21.66
CA GLU A 85 20.87 -20.97 -21.22
C GLU A 85 20.57 -22.47 -21.43
N LYS A 86 21.52 -23.25 -21.95
CA LYS A 86 21.35 -24.69 -22.23
C LYS A 86 21.93 -25.60 -21.14
N LEU A 87 21.47 -25.48 -19.90
CA LEU A 87 21.61 -26.55 -18.90
C LEU A 87 20.32 -26.72 -18.06
N TYR A 88 19.60 -27.81 -18.38
CA TYR A 88 18.59 -28.55 -17.61
C TYR A 88 17.47 -27.79 -16.87
N ILE A 89 16.26 -27.75 -17.48
CA ILE A 89 14.98 -27.48 -16.79
C ILE A 89 14.10 -28.74 -16.85
N PRO A 90 13.57 -29.26 -15.71
CA PRO A 90 12.70 -30.44 -15.68
C PRO A 90 11.38 -30.28 -16.47
N SER A 91 10.99 -31.38 -17.10
CA SER A 91 9.96 -31.55 -18.15
C SER A 91 8.51 -31.16 -17.82
N GLN A 92 8.22 -30.63 -16.62
CA GLN A 92 6.86 -30.23 -16.22
C GLN A 92 6.53 -28.76 -16.55
N LEU A 93 7.53 -27.88 -16.71
CA LEU A 93 7.33 -26.47 -17.03
C LEU A 93 7.09 -26.21 -18.53
N HIS A 94 7.53 -27.12 -19.41
CA HIS A 94 7.37 -27.00 -20.87
C HIS A 94 5.90 -27.17 -21.32
N TRP A 95 5.11 -27.98 -20.60
CA TRP A 95 3.70 -28.23 -20.91
C TRP A 95 2.82 -27.00 -20.70
N ASN A 96 3.14 -26.18 -19.69
CA ASN A 96 2.40 -24.95 -19.42
C ASN A 96 2.73 -23.85 -20.45
N PHE A 97 3.99 -23.70 -20.86
CA PHE A 97 4.39 -22.71 -21.86
C PHE A 97 3.76 -22.92 -23.25
N LYS A 98 3.55 -24.17 -23.68
CA LYS A 98 2.94 -24.47 -24.99
C LYS A 98 1.46 -24.10 -25.08
N LYS A 99 0.72 -24.12 -23.96
CA LYS A 99 -0.68 -23.65 -23.92
C LYS A 99 -0.80 -22.13 -24.04
N TYR A 100 0.18 -21.38 -23.51
CA TYR A 100 0.18 -19.91 -23.58
C TYR A 100 0.74 -19.37 -24.92
N ALA A 101 1.63 -20.11 -25.58
CA ALA A 101 2.17 -19.71 -26.89
C ALA A 101 1.18 -19.91 -28.07
N ALA A 102 0.18 -20.80 -27.93
CA ALA A 102 -0.80 -21.07 -28.98
C ALA A 102 -1.94 -20.02 -29.11
N SER A 103 -1.95 -18.97 -28.29
CA SER A 103 -2.98 -17.91 -28.33
C SER A 103 -2.52 -16.57 -28.93
N LYS A 104 -1.27 -16.48 -29.41
CA LYS A 104 -0.81 -15.29 -30.15
C LYS A 104 -1.18 -15.41 -31.62
N LYS A 105 -2.39 -14.99 -31.99
CA LYS A 105 -2.69 -14.58 -33.37
C LYS A 105 -2.25 -13.13 -33.55
N ASN A 106 -1.58 -12.90 -34.68
CA ASN A 106 -0.96 -11.65 -35.12
C ASN A 106 -1.94 -10.47 -35.09
N THR A 107 -1.49 -9.35 -34.53
CA THR A 107 -2.13 -8.04 -34.64
C THR A 107 -1.74 -7.42 -35.99
N THR A 108 -2.65 -7.49 -36.96
CA THR A 108 -2.70 -6.56 -38.10
C THR A 108 -3.95 -5.70 -37.90
N TYR A 109 -3.78 -4.39 -37.90
CA TYR A 109 -4.84 -3.40 -37.71
C TYR A 109 -5.87 -3.50 -38.85
N ASP A 110 -7.14 -3.75 -38.51
CA ASP A 110 -8.27 -3.44 -39.39
C ASP A 110 -9.48 -3.02 -38.55
N PHE A 111 -10.01 -1.84 -38.87
CA PHE A 111 -11.25 -1.31 -38.31
C PHE A 111 -12.43 -1.90 -39.09
N THR A 112 -13.17 -2.84 -38.49
CA THR A 112 -14.54 -3.18 -38.91
C THR A 112 -15.32 -3.76 -37.71
N PRO A 113 -16.52 -3.26 -37.37
CA PRO A 113 -17.31 -3.77 -36.24
C PRO A 113 -18.16 -4.98 -36.66
N LEU A 114 -18.19 -6.03 -35.84
CA LEU A 114 -19.02 -7.24 -36.02
C LEU A 114 -19.22 -7.95 -34.67
N PRO A 115 -20.33 -8.68 -34.45
CA PRO A 115 -21.69 -8.21 -34.24
C PRO A 115 -22.18 -8.46 -32.80
N GLU A 116 -23.24 -7.76 -32.42
CA GLU A 116 -23.95 -7.90 -31.14
C GLU A 116 -24.41 -9.34 -30.89
N LYS A 117 -24.10 -9.86 -29.69
CA LYS A 117 -24.80 -11.00 -29.10
C LYS A 117 -25.47 -10.54 -27.81
N ASN A 118 -26.80 -10.45 -27.91
CA ASN A 118 -27.79 -10.19 -26.88
C ASN A 118 -27.43 -10.77 -25.50
N PHE A 119 -27.18 -9.89 -24.54
CA PHE A 119 -27.49 -10.14 -23.13
C PHE A 119 -28.45 -9.05 -22.66
N GLY A 120 -29.56 -9.52 -22.09
CA GLY A 120 -30.77 -8.74 -21.83
C GLY A 120 -30.53 -7.47 -21.03
N GLY A 121 -31.32 -6.45 -21.39
CA GLY A 121 -31.34 -5.15 -20.74
C GLY A 121 -31.62 -5.25 -19.25
N CYS A 122 -30.82 -4.51 -18.50
CA CYS A 122 -31.21 -3.94 -17.23
C CYS A 122 -30.78 -2.48 -17.30
N ASP A 123 -31.76 -1.59 -17.38
CA ASP A 123 -31.55 -0.15 -17.42
C ASP A 123 -30.76 0.29 -16.19
N SER A 124 -29.46 0.52 -16.39
CA SER A 124 -28.61 1.21 -15.43
C SER A 124 -28.78 2.71 -15.66
N GLU A 125 -29.90 3.26 -15.20
CA GLU A 125 -29.97 4.70 -14.98
C GLU A 125 -28.97 5.09 -13.88
N PHE A 126 -28.19 6.14 -14.14
CA PHE A 126 -27.25 6.83 -13.25
C PHE A 126 -25.82 6.26 -13.12
N ALA A 127 -25.00 6.59 -14.11
CA ALA A 127 -23.85 7.48 -13.92
C ALA A 127 -23.29 7.83 -15.31
N ASP A 128 -23.13 9.12 -15.63
CA ASP A 128 -22.27 9.48 -16.76
C ASP A 128 -20.93 8.76 -16.58
N PRO A 129 -20.53 7.90 -17.54
CA PRO A 129 -19.25 7.21 -17.45
C PRO A 129 -18.17 8.25 -17.24
N ILE A 130 -17.43 8.15 -16.14
CA ILE A 130 -16.28 9.02 -15.90
C ILE A 130 -15.39 8.87 -17.14
N ALA A 131 -15.24 9.95 -17.90
CA ALA A 131 -14.45 9.89 -19.12
C ALA A 131 -13.07 9.27 -18.80
N PRO A 132 -12.53 8.36 -19.63
CA PRO A 132 -11.35 7.57 -19.28
C PRO A 132 -10.16 8.40 -18.78
N ASN A 133 -9.96 9.59 -19.35
CA ASN A 133 -8.93 10.54 -18.95
C ASN A 133 -9.13 11.09 -17.52
N LYS A 134 -10.37 11.31 -17.10
CA LYS A 134 -10.71 11.74 -15.74
C LYS A 134 -10.40 10.63 -14.72
N LEU A 135 -10.69 9.38 -15.06
CA LEU A 135 -10.41 8.25 -14.19
C LEU A 135 -8.90 8.07 -13.95
N LEU A 136 -8.08 8.17 -15.00
CA LEU A 136 -6.63 8.11 -14.88
C LEU A 136 -6.07 9.25 -14.02
N GLN A 137 -6.63 10.45 -14.13
CA GLN A 137 -6.26 11.57 -13.28
C GLN A 137 -6.62 11.31 -11.81
N CYS A 138 -7.82 10.79 -11.53
CA CYS A 138 -8.21 10.39 -10.17
C CYS A 138 -7.25 9.32 -9.60
N VAL A 139 -6.78 8.38 -10.43
CA VAL A 139 -5.76 7.40 -10.01
C VAL A 139 -4.43 8.08 -9.67
N ALA A 140 -3.98 9.04 -10.48
CA ALA A 140 -2.77 9.80 -10.19
C ALA A 140 -2.91 10.60 -8.89
N ASN A 141 -4.05 11.26 -8.68
CA ASN A 141 -4.35 12.01 -7.46
C ASN A 141 -4.40 11.08 -6.23
N LEU A 142 -5.00 9.91 -6.35
CA LEU A 142 -5.07 8.93 -5.26
C LEU A 142 -3.69 8.40 -4.90
N ARG A 143 -2.87 8.07 -5.89
CA ARG A 143 -1.47 7.67 -5.68
C ARG A 143 -0.68 8.78 -4.98
N PHE A 144 -0.87 10.02 -5.40
CA PHE A 144 -0.28 11.18 -4.75
C PHE A 144 -0.67 11.25 -3.28
N TRP A 145 -1.97 11.23 -3.02
CA TRP A 145 -2.52 11.32 -1.67
C TRP A 145 -2.02 10.17 -0.77
N ILE A 146 -2.03 8.92 -1.24
CA ILE A 146 -1.51 7.79 -0.47
C ILE A 146 -0.02 7.96 -0.18
N SER A 147 0.76 8.39 -1.17
CA SER A 147 2.21 8.60 -1.03
C SER A 147 2.53 9.65 0.03
N THR A 148 1.92 10.84 -0.07
CA THR A 148 2.23 11.99 0.79
C THR A 148 1.59 11.89 2.17
N THR A 149 0.37 11.36 2.23
CA THR A 149 -0.40 11.30 3.47
C THR A 149 -0.04 10.07 4.26
N ILE A 150 0.07 8.89 3.63
CA ILE A 150 0.27 7.62 4.36
C ILE A 150 1.74 7.21 4.35
N LEU A 151 2.29 6.90 3.17
CA LEU A 151 3.59 6.21 3.05
C LEU A 151 4.76 7.03 3.58
N GLN A 152 4.90 8.30 3.16
CA GLN A 152 6.01 9.14 3.59
C GLN A 152 5.97 9.41 5.10
N ARG A 153 4.78 9.65 5.66
CA ARG A 153 4.62 9.86 7.10
C ARG A 153 4.95 8.61 7.90
N LEU A 154 4.52 7.45 7.41
CA LEU A 154 4.83 6.16 8.02
C LEU A 154 6.34 5.91 8.03
N VAL A 155 7.04 6.18 6.94
CA VAL A 155 8.50 6.03 6.86
C VAL A 155 9.21 6.98 7.82
N ASN A 156 8.78 8.25 7.90
CA ASN A 156 9.34 9.20 8.85
C ASN A 156 9.16 8.74 10.30
N GLU A 157 8.00 8.15 10.63
CA GLU A 157 7.75 7.61 11.97
C GLU A 157 8.63 6.38 12.27
N ILE A 158 8.82 5.49 11.28
CA ILE A 158 9.73 4.36 11.40
C ILE A 158 11.16 4.84 11.70
N GLU A 159 11.64 5.83 10.94
CA GLU A 159 12.98 6.38 11.12
C GLU A 159 13.14 7.13 12.44
N TYR A 160 12.09 7.82 12.90
CA TYR A 160 12.07 8.46 14.21
C TYR A 160 12.15 7.45 15.36
N VAL A 161 11.38 6.36 15.31
CA VAL A 161 11.43 5.32 16.34
C VAL A 161 12.79 4.63 16.37
N ASP A 162 13.37 4.32 15.20
CA ASP A 162 14.73 3.77 15.08
C ASP A 162 15.77 4.73 15.69
N GLU A 163 15.61 6.05 15.49
CA GLU A 163 16.46 7.08 16.08
C GLU A 163 16.37 7.11 17.61
N VAL A 164 15.15 7.07 18.15
CA VAL A 164 14.92 7.04 19.60
C VAL A 164 15.53 5.80 20.23
N PHE A 165 15.38 4.62 19.60
CA PHE A 165 16.04 3.40 20.10
C PHE A 165 17.55 3.57 20.18
N ARG A 166 18.17 4.17 19.17
CA ARG A 166 19.61 4.47 19.18
C ARG A 166 20.00 5.44 20.30
N GLN A 167 19.22 6.49 20.52
CA GLN A 167 19.47 7.48 21.58
C GLN A 167 19.33 6.89 22.99
N CYS A 168 18.43 5.92 23.18
CA CYS A 168 18.26 5.18 24.43
C CYS A 168 19.29 4.04 24.62
N GLY A 169 20.25 3.88 23.71
CA GLY A 169 21.26 2.81 23.77
C GLY A 169 20.75 1.43 23.32
N LEU A 170 19.57 1.36 22.70
CA LEU A 170 18.92 0.15 22.22
C LEU A 170 19.24 -0.12 20.74
N ASN A 171 20.52 -0.14 20.39
CA ASN A 171 20.99 -0.23 18.99
C ASN A 171 20.57 -1.52 18.26
N ASP A 172 20.28 -2.58 19.02
CA ASP A 172 19.83 -3.87 18.47
C ASP A 172 18.33 -3.85 18.08
N LEU A 173 17.61 -2.78 18.43
CA LEU A 173 16.21 -2.61 18.09
C LEU A 173 16.10 -1.76 16.83
N LYS A 174 15.60 -2.39 15.75
CA LYS A 174 15.31 -1.71 14.50
C LYS A 174 14.01 -2.22 13.92
N ILE A 175 13.09 -1.31 13.58
CA ILE A 175 11.82 -1.62 12.94
C ILE A 175 12.09 -2.40 11.64
N GLY A 176 11.43 -3.55 11.48
CA GLY A 176 11.63 -4.46 10.35
C GLY A 176 12.68 -5.54 10.59
N ALA A 177 13.71 -5.29 11.41
CA ALA A 177 14.70 -6.30 11.78
C ALA A 177 14.24 -7.17 12.97
N ILE A 178 13.49 -6.57 13.90
CA ILE A 178 12.92 -7.28 15.05
C ILE A 178 11.49 -7.76 14.78
N GLY A 179 11.14 -8.92 15.32
CA GLY A 179 9.80 -9.48 15.18
C GLY A 179 8.72 -8.70 15.94
N GLN A 180 7.50 -8.72 15.41
CA GLN A 180 6.35 -7.98 15.97
C GLN A 180 6.10 -8.24 17.46
N LYS A 181 6.27 -9.48 17.94
CA LYS A 181 6.06 -9.82 19.36
C LYS A 181 6.92 -8.97 20.29
N ARG A 182 8.19 -8.75 19.93
CA ARG A 182 9.13 -7.94 20.71
C ARG A 182 8.77 -6.46 20.65
N LEU A 183 8.33 -5.98 19.49
CA LEU A 183 7.83 -4.61 19.32
C LEU A 183 6.59 -4.34 20.20
N ARG A 184 5.66 -5.30 20.28
CA ARG A 184 4.47 -5.18 21.14
C ARG A 184 4.83 -5.11 22.63
N LEU A 185 5.78 -5.93 23.09
CA LEU A 185 6.28 -5.86 24.47
C LEU A 185 6.88 -4.49 24.81
N ILE A 186 7.56 -3.84 23.86
CA ILE A 186 8.08 -2.48 24.06
C ILE A 186 6.92 -1.47 24.15
N ALA A 187 5.86 -1.66 23.35
CA ALA A 187 4.69 -0.80 23.37
C ALA A 187 3.86 -0.91 24.65
N GLU A 188 4.00 -2.01 25.41
CA GLU A 188 3.36 -2.16 26.73
C GLU A 188 3.99 -1.25 27.80
N ASN A 189 5.23 -0.79 27.60
CA ASN A 189 5.86 0.19 28.50
C ASN A 189 5.28 1.58 28.27
N GLN A 190 4.21 1.88 29.01
CA GLN A 190 3.45 3.13 28.85
C GLN A 190 4.30 4.39 29.09
N GLU A 191 5.25 4.35 30.02
CA GLU A 191 6.10 5.51 30.33
C GLU A 191 7.04 5.84 29.17
N PHE A 192 7.67 4.80 28.61
CA PHE A 192 8.53 4.95 27.44
C PHE A 192 7.73 5.46 26.24
N VAL A 193 6.58 4.85 25.95
CA VAL A 193 5.71 5.22 24.83
C VAL A 193 5.22 6.66 24.97
N LYS A 194 4.66 7.04 26.12
CA LYS A 194 4.15 8.40 26.35
C LYS A 194 5.24 9.46 26.23
N SER A 195 6.46 9.15 26.71
CA SER A 195 7.54 10.13 26.80
C SER A 195 8.36 10.28 25.51
N HIS A 196 8.55 9.20 24.75
CA HIS A 196 9.49 9.20 23.63
C HIS A 196 8.85 8.88 22.28
N VAL A 197 7.88 7.95 22.25
CA VAL A 197 7.31 7.41 20.99
C VAL A 197 5.78 7.28 21.05
N PRO A 198 5.02 8.38 21.22
CA PRO A 198 3.57 8.31 21.44
C PRO A 198 2.79 7.73 20.25
N MET A 199 3.36 7.78 19.04
CA MET A 199 2.77 7.21 17.83
C MET A 199 3.08 5.71 17.64
N PHE A 200 3.95 5.13 18.47
CA PHE A 200 4.44 3.77 18.30
C PHE A 200 3.35 2.70 18.28
N PRO A 201 2.32 2.73 19.17
CA PRO A 201 1.22 1.76 19.09
C PRO A 201 0.48 1.81 17.74
N MET A 202 0.34 3.01 17.16
CA MET A 202 -0.28 3.18 15.86
C MET A 202 0.63 2.71 14.72
N LEU A 203 1.94 2.94 14.82
CA LEU A 203 2.93 2.37 13.91
C LEU A 203 2.81 0.83 13.86
N LEU A 204 2.65 0.18 15.02
CA LEU A 204 2.47 -1.28 15.07
C LEU A 204 1.21 -1.75 14.35
N ALA A 205 0.13 -0.96 14.35
CA ALA A 205 -1.08 -1.31 13.61
C ALA A 205 -0.85 -1.35 12.08
N PHE A 206 0.02 -0.49 11.54
CA PHE A 206 0.40 -0.50 10.11
C PHE A 206 1.30 -1.67 9.73
N LEU A 207 2.00 -2.24 10.71
CA LEU A 207 2.90 -3.36 10.50
C LEU A 207 2.21 -4.72 10.71
N ASP A 208 1.00 -4.71 11.27
CA ASP A 208 0.27 -5.89 11.71
C ASP A 208 -0.21 -6.76 10.55
N GLY A 209 -0.35 -8.06 10.79
CA GLY A 209 -0.88 -9.01 9.79
C GLY A 209 0.12 -9.52 8.74
N PHE A 210 1.39 -9.10 8.79
CA PHE A 210 2.44 -9.58 7.89
C PHE A 210 3.54 -10.35 8.64
N SER A 211 3.86 -11.55 8.17
CA SER A 211 4.86 -12.44 8.79
C SER A 211 6.30 -11.95 8.59
N ASN A 212 6.65 -11.48 7.38
CA ASN A 212 7.98 -10.97 7.06
C ASN A 212 8.05 -9.44 7.22
N GLN A 213 8.48 -9.01 8.40
CA GLN A 213 8.58 -7.59 8.77
C GLN A 213 9.69 -6.86 8.02
N GLU A 214 10.80 -7.52 7.74
CA GLU A 214 11.93 -6.92 7.02
C GLU A 214 11.49 -6.55 5.60
N TYR A 215 10.86 -7.49 4.90
CA TYR A 215 10.30 -7.27 3.58
C TYR A 215 9.24 -6.16 3.59
N LEU A 216 8.30 -6.19 4.54
CA LEU A 216 7.24 -5.18 4.62
C LEU A 216 7.83 -3.77 4.78
N VAL A 217 8.72 -3.58 5.75
CA VAL A 217 9.32 -2.27 6.03
C VAL A 217 10.17 -1.80 4.84
N GLN A 218 10.91 -2.70 4.20
CA GLN A 218 11.63 -2.37 2.98
C GLN A 218 10.68 -1.92 1.86
N ARG A 219 9.58 -2.64 1.62
CA ARG A 219 8.61 -2.27 0.58
C ARG A 219 7.91 -0.95 0.89
N ILE A 220 7.54 -0.69 2.15
CA ILE A 220 6.98 0.62 2.55
C ILE A 220 7.98 1.75 2.21
N LYS A 221 9.27 1.56 2.52
CA LYS A 221 10.34 2.52 2.20
C LYS A 221 10.59 2.68 0.71
N GLU A 222 10.38 1.64 -0.09
CA GLU A 222 10.51 1.72 -1.56
C GLU A 222 9.29 2.39 -2.20
N LEU A 223 8.08 2.03 -1.76
CA LEU A 223 6.82 2.62 -2.24
C LEU A 223 6.69 4.10 -1.87
N SER A 224 7.31 4.54 -0.77
CA SER A 224 7.33 5.94 -0.36
C SER A 224 8.28 6.82 -1.19
N LYS A 225 9.13 6.24 -2.04
CA LYS A 225 10.08 7.00 -2.88
C LYS A 225 9.33 7.81 -3.93
N GLY A 226 9.51 9.13 -3.88
CA GLY A 226 8.80 10.06 -4.75
C GLY A 226 7.37 10.31 -4.28
N THR A 227 6.52 10.80 -5.18
CA THR A 227 5.18 11.30 -4.83
C THR A 227 4.03 10.49 -5.41
N TYR A 228 4.25 9.56 -6.34
CA TYR A 228 3.16 8.85 -7.06
C TYR A 228 3.26 7.32 -6.96
N ILE A 229 4.01 6.79 -5.99
CA ILE A 229 4.20 5.33 -5.80
C ILE A 229 4.68 4.67 -7.12
N LYS A 230 5.73 5.23 -7.73
CA LYS A 230 6.17 4.87 -9.10
C LYS A 230 6.60 3.40 -9.24
N ASP A 231 7.13 2.82 -8.16
CA ASP A 231 7.61 1.44 -8.12
C ASP A 231 6.53 0.42 -7.73
N TYR A 232 5.25 0.81 -7.81
CA TYR A 232 4.11 -0.06 -7.49
C TYR A 232 3.93 -1.19 -8.50
N ARG A 233 3.80 -2.42 -8.00
CA ARG A 233 3.48 -3.64 -8.75
C ARG A 233 2.30 -4.36 -8.13
N TRP A 234 1.16 -4.36 -8.80
CA TRP A 234 -0.09 -4.82 -8.21
C TRP A 234 -0.10 -6.30 -7.79
N ASN A 235 0.51 -7.22 -8.56
CA ASN A 235 0.50 -8.67 -8.34
C ASN A 235 1.81 -9.25 -7.81
N SER A 236 2.76 -8.40 -7.43
CA SER A 236 4.07 -8.84 -6.96
C SER A 236 4.65 -7.80 -6.02
N GLY A 237 5.81 -8.11 -5.49
CA GLY A 237 6.68 -7.12 -4.89
C GLY A 237 7.92 -6.87 -5.74
N ARG A 238 8.91 -6.27 -5.09
CA ARG A 238 10.26 -6.17 -5.63
C ARG A 238 11.11 -7.34 -5.12
N ALA A 239 12.01 -7.81 -5.98
CA ALA A 239 13.08 -8.72 -5.58
C ALA A 239 13.85 -8.12 -4.39
N SER A 240 14.04 -8.90 -3.33
CA SER A 240 14.76 -8.48 -2.12
C SER A 240 16.10 -9.20 -2.10
N TYR A 241 17.19 -8.46 -1.91
CA TYR A 241 18.56 -9.00 -1.80
C TYR A 241 18.95 -10.03 -2.88
N GLY A 242 18.56 -9.79 -4.14
CA GLY A 242 18.90 -10.68 -5.26
C GLY A 242 18.04 -11.95 -5.37
N GLN A 243 17.09 -12.16 -4.46
CA GLN A 243 16.07 -13.21 -4.59
C GLN A 243 14.81 -12.67 -5.28
N GLU A 244 14.31 -13.43 -6.24
CA GLU A 244 13.04 -13.16 -6.90
C GLU A 244 11.89 -13.15 -5.87
N TRP A 245 10.89 -12.30 -6.12
CA TRP A 245 9.70 -12.26 -5.28
C TRP A 245 9.00 -13.62 -5.30
N GLN A 246 8.66 -14.12 -4.11
CA GLN A 246 7.99 -15.41 -3.93
C GLN A 246 6.52 -15.19 -3.58
N GLY A 247 5.65 -16.13 -4.01
CA GLY A 247 4.20 -16.05 -3.80
C GLY A 247 3.71 -16.14 -2.35
N ASN A 248 4.62 -16.32 -1.39
CA ASN A 248 4.35 -16.28 0.05
C ASN A 248 4.56 -14.88 0.67
N LEU A 249 5.02 -13.90 -0.10
CA LEU A 249 5.15 -12.51 0.31
C LEU A 249 3.93 -11.70 -0.13
N PRO A 250 3.52 -10.68 0.63
CA PRO A 250 2.41 -9.84 0.23
C PRO A 250 2.77 -9.01 -1.02
N THR A 251 1.79 -8.84 -1.90
CA THR A 251 1.87 -7.98 -3.08
C THR A 251 1.79 -6.50 -2.70
N ASP A 252 2.26 -5.58 -3.55
CA ASP A 252 2.13 -4.15 -3.24
C ASP A 252 0.67 -3.71 -3.13
N ALA A 253 -0.26 -4.34 -3.87
CA ALA A 253 -1.69 -4.05 -3.73
C ALA A 253 -2.22 -4.41 -2.34
N ALA A 254 -1.83 -5.58 -1.81
CA ALA A 254 -2.21 -5.99 -0.46
C ALA A 254 -1.62 -5.05 0.60
N ILE A 255 -0.34 -4.66 0.44
CA ILE A 255 0.31 -3.70 1.34
C ILE A 255 -0.40 -2.36 1.30
N VAL A 256 -0.53 -1.74 0.12
CA VAL A 256 -1.15 -0.42 -0.03
C VAL A 256 -2.59 -0.41 0.48
N PHE A 257 -3.38 -1.45 0.20
CA PHE A 257 -4.75 -1.56 0.70
C PHE A 257 -4.79 -1.68 2.23
N HIS A 258 -3.92 -2.52 2.83
CA HIS A 258 -3.83 -2.63 4.28
C HIS A 258 -3.50 -1.27 4.92
N LEU A 259 -2.48 -0.56 4.41
CA LEU A 259 -2.08 0.75 4.92
C LEU A 259 -3.22 1.78 4.80
N PHE A 260 -3.94 1.76 3.67
CA PHE A 260 -5.13 2.60 3.47
C PHE A 260 -6.21 2.32 4.53
N CYS A 261 -6.51 1.04 4.78
CA CYS A 261 -7.47 0.65 5.80
C CYS A 261 -7.02 1.09 7.20
N VAL A 262 -5.75 0.88 7.57
CA VAL A 262 -5.23 1.24 8.91
C VAL A 262 -5.29 2.75 9.11
N TYR A 263 -4.96 3.51 8.07
CA TYR A 263 -5.10 4.94 8.10
C TYR A 263 -6.55 5.35 8.36
N LEU A 264 -7.53 4.83 7.61
CA LEU A 264 -8.95 5.15 7.85
C LEU A 264 -9.40 4.72 9.24
N ASP A 265 -8.96 3.55 9.73
CA ASP A 265 -9.27 3.10 11.09
C ASP A 265 -8.80 4.10 12.16
N SER A 266 -7.64 4.72 11.96
CA SER A 266 -7.10 5.74 12.87
C SER A 266 -7.87 7.07 12.86
N GLN A 267 -8.65 7.33 11.80
CA GLN A 267 -9.44 8.55 11.66
C GLN A 267 -10.86 8.42 12.18
N LEU A 268 -11.37 7.19 12.37
CA LEU A 268 -12.74 6.93 12.81
C LEU A 268 -12.81 6.73 14.32
N MET A 269 -13.96 7.06 14.89
CA MET A 269 -14.23 6.77 16.31
C MET A 269 -14.23 5.25 16.57
N PRO A 270 -13.66 4.79 17.71
CA PRO A 270 -13.73 3.40 18.13
C PRO A 270 -15.18 2.90 18.26
N LEU A 271 -15.42 1.60 18.06
CA LEU A 271 -16.76 1.03 18.24
C LEU A 271 -17.14 0.92 19.73
N PRO A 272 -18.40 1.24 20.10
CA PRO A 272 -18.90 1.03 21.45
C PRO A 272 -19.07 -0.45 21.86
N GLN A 273 -19.16 -1.39 20.91
CA GLN A 273 -19.59 -2.78 21.15
C GLN A 273 -18.54 -3.86 20.80
N GLY A 274 -17.25 -3.50 20.62
CA GLY A 274 -16.24 -4.51 20.31
C GLY A 274 -14.83 -4.06 20.69
N ALA A 275 -14.31 -4.63 21.78
CA ALA A 275 -12.91 -4.52 22.16
C ALA A 275 -12.00 -4.90 20.98
N GLY A 276 -11.25 -3.93 20.46
CA GLY A 276 -10.18 -4.17 19.48
C GLY A 276 -10.59 -4.36 18.02
N GLN A 277 -11.87 -4.17 17.64
CA GLN A 277 -12.26 -4.24 16.22
C GLN A 277 -11.97 -2.92 15.49
N ARG A 278 -11.24 -3.03 14.36
CA ARG A 278 -10.87 -1.92 13.48
C ARG A 278 -12.12 -1.28 12.84
N PRO A 279 -12.44 0.01 13.09
CA PRO A 279 -13.72 0.61 12.74
C PRO A 279 -14.06 0.65 11.24
N PHE A 280 -13.10 1.02 10.40
CA PHE A 280 -13.24 0.95 8.95
C PHE A 280 -13.19 -0.50 8.46
N TYR A 281 -12.14 -1.24 8.80
CA TYR A 281 -11.90 -2.58 8.25
C TYR A 281 -13.07 -3.54 8.54
N SER A 282 -13.57 -3.58 9.78
CA SER A 282 -14.67 -4.48 10.16
C SER A 282 -16.01 -4.18 9.48
N ARG A 283 -16.26 -2.93 9.08
CA ARG A 283 -17.55 -2.49 8.55
C ARG A 283 -17.58 -2.37 7.03
N TYR A 284 -16.46 -2.01 6.43
CA TYR A 284 -16.37 -1.64 5.01
C TYR A 284 -15.44 -2.56 4.21
N VAL A 285 -14.81 -3.57 4.82
CA VAL A 285 -13.98 -4.54 4.09
C VAL A 285 -14.54 -5.94 4.29
N ILE A 286 -14.76 -6.63 3.18
CA ILE A 286 -15.12 -8.05 3.16
C ILE A 286 -14.00 -8.79 2.45
N ILE A 287 -13.42 -9.77 3.13
CA ILE A 287 -12.44 -10.66 2.51
C ILE A 287 -13.19 -11.76 1.77
N ARG A 288 -12.92 -11.85 0.47
CA ARG A 288 -13.50 -12.86 -0.42
C ARG A 288 -12.97 -14.23 0.00
N ASP A 289 -13.86 -15.07 0.49
CA ASP A 289 -13.66 -16.50 0.65
C ASP A 289 -14.23 -17.24 -0.57
N GLU A 290 -14.17 -18.58 -0.55
CA GLU A 290 -14.67 -19.43 -1.64
C GLU A 290 -16.21 -19.38 -1.80
N LYS A 291 -16.93 -18.61 -0.98
CA LYS A 291 -18.39 -18.54 -1.02
C LYS A 291 -18.88 -17.85 -2.29
N PRO A 292 -20.08 -18.25 -2.77
CA PRO A 292 -20.67 -17.62 -3.95
C PRO A 292 -21.05 -16.16 -3.66
N VAL A 293 -20.97 -15.32 -4.69
CA VAL A 293 -21.25 -13.87 -4.61
C VAL A 293 -22.61 -13.55 -3.97
N LYS A 294 -23.60 -14.43 -4.17
CA LYS A 294 -24.97 -14.29 -3.63
C LYS A 294 -24.98 -14.26 -2.09
N ASP A 295 -24.00 -14.90 -1.45
CA ASP A 295 -23.91 -14.99 0.01
C ASP A 295 -23.07 -13.85 0.61
N ILE A 296 -22.33 -13.10 -0.22
CA ILE A 296 -21.42 -12.02 0.20
C ILE A 296 -22.18 -10.71 0.39
N VAL A 297 -23.12 -10.39 -0.51
CA VAL A 297 -23.89 -9.14 -0.48
C VAL A 297 -24.66 -8.95 0.85
N PRO A 298 -25.33 -9.98 1.41
CA PRO A 298 -26.03 -9.85 2.70
C PRO A 298 -25.10 -9.61 3.91
N CYS A 299 -23.77 -9.78 3.75
CA CYS A 299 -22.81 -9.48 4.81
C CYS A 299 -22.61 -7.98 5.03
N VAL A 300 -23.03 -7.12 4.09
CA VAL A 300 -22.94 -5.67 4.23
C VAL A 300 -24.03 -5.17 5.18
N LYS A 301 -23.63 -4.85 6.42
CA LYS A 301 -24.55 -4.43 7.50
C LYS A 301 -24.37 -2.98 7.96
N ASN A 302 -23.51 -2.20 7.29
CA ASN A 302 -23.30 -0.79 7.64
C ASN A 302 -24.40 0.11 7.08
N LYS A 303 -24.55 1.31 7.67
CA LYS A 303 -25.58 2.30 7.30
C LYS A 303 -25.45 2.78 5.85
N ALA A 304 -24.24 2.78 5.30
CA ALA A 304 -23.98 3.22 3.94
C ALA A 304 -24.32 2.15 2.88
N ASN A 305 -24.69 0.92 3.28
CA ASN A 305 -24.97 -0.20 2.38
C ASN A 305 -23.86 -0.44 1.33
N CYS A 306 -22.60 -0.27 1.73
CA CYS A 306 -21.46 -0.47 0.83
C CYS A 306 -20.25 -1.12 1.51
N ALA A 307 -19.45 -1.87 0.75
CA ALA A 307 -18.20 -2.47 1.23
C ALA A 307 -17.23 -2.74 0.08
N ILE A 308 -15.94 -2.71 0.37
CA ILE A 308 -14.88 -3.16 -0.52
C ILE A 308 -14.69 -4.66 -0.33
N LEU A 309 -14.91 -5.42 -1.40
CA LEU A 309 -14.58 -6.83 -1.48
C LEU A 309 -13.12 -6.96 -1.90
N ALA A 310 -12.29 -7.59 -1.08
CA ALA A 310 -10.87 -7.82 -1.35
C ALA A 310 -10.54 -9.32 -1.28
N THR A 311 -9.64 -9.81 -2.12
CA THR A 311 -9.04 -11.14 -1.93
C THR A 311 -8.10 -11.15 -0.73
N ASP A 312 -7.86 -12.34 -0.17
CA ASP A 312 -6.89 -12.50 0.91
C ASP A 312 -5.50 -11.95 0.52
N SER A 313 -4.85 -11.30 1.48
CA SER A 313 -3.52 -10.67 1.37
C SER A 313 -2.39 -11.61 0.93
N GLN A 314 -2.55 -12.92 1.16
CA GLN A 314 -1.57 -13.95 0.83
C GLN A 314 -1.78 -14.53 -0.59
N GLN A 315 -2.83 -14.13 -1.31
CA GLN A 315 -3.03 -14.60 -2.68
C GLN A 315 -2.16 -13.81 -3.68
N PRO A 316 -1.56 -14.49 -4.66
CA PRO A 316 -0.65 -13.85 -5.63
C PRO A 316 -1.39 -12.94 -6.64
N ASN A 317 -2.71 -13.08 -6.77
CA ASN A 317 -3.52 -12.31 -7.71
C ASN A 317 -4.59 -11.50 -6.96
N PRO A 318 -4.22 -10.31 -6.43
CA PRO A 318 -5.13 -9.53 -5.63
C PRO A 318 -6.24 -8.94 -6.49
N LYS A 319 -7.49 -9.15 -6.08
CA LYS A 319 -8.68 -8.62 -6.75
C LYS A 319 -9.54 -7.85 -5.77
N PHE A 320 -9.97 -6.67 -6.21
CA PHE A 320 -10.82 -5.76 -5.48
C PHE A 320 -12.10 -5.51 -6.28
N ASN A 321 -13.21 -5.35 -5.57
CA ASN A 321 -14.48 -4.93 -6.13
C ASN A 321 -15.27 -4.10 -5.10
N LEU A 322 -16.23 -3.30 -5.55
CA LEU A 322 -17.14 -2.55 -4.70
C LEU A 322 -18.51 -3.26 -4.64
N ILE A 323 -19.04 -3.39 -3.44
CA ILE A 323 -20.46 -3.67 -3.20
C ILE A 323 -21.10 -2.35 -2.82
N SER A 324 -22.12 -1.92 -3.54
CA SER A 324 -22.86 -0.69 -3.25
C SER A 324 -24.34 -0.89 -3.56
N LYS A 325 -25.23 -0.29 -2.76
CA LYS A 325 -26.69 -0.51 -2.86
C LYS A 325 -27.07 -2.00 -2.88
N LEU A 326 -26.33 -2.81 -2.10
CA LEU A 326 -26.49 -4.27 -2.04
C LEU A 326 -26.35 -4.95 -3.42
N LYS A 327 -25.51 -4.42 -4.31
CA LYS A 327 -25.14 -5.03 -5.59
C LYS A 327 -23.64 -5.00 -5.78
N LEU A 328 -23.10 -6.09 -6.33
CA LEU A 328 -21.71 -6.13 -6.76
C LEU A 328 -21.57 -5.25 -8.01
N GLN A 329 -20.61 -4.34 -7.99
CA GLN A 329 -20.33 -3.48 -9.13
C GLN A 329 -19.43 -4.19 -10.15
N ASP A 330 -19.53 -3.78 -11.41
CA ASP A 330 -18.60 -4.24 -12.43
C ASP A 330 -17.29 -3.46 -12.29
N CYS A 331 -16.19 -4.19 -12.09
CA CYS A 331 -14.85 -3.64 -11.95
C CYS A 331 -13.91 -4.22 -13.00
N VAL A 332 -13.02 -3.36 -13.50
CA VAL A 332 -11.92 -3.79 -14.36
C VAL A 332 -10.81 -4.38 -13.48
N TYR A 333 -10.40 -5.60 -13.80
CA TYR A 333 -9.32 -6.31 -13.10
C TYR A 333 -7.98 -6.12 -13.83
N ASP A 334 -7.50 -4.87 -13.85
CA ASP A 334 -6.20 -4.49 -14.42
C ASP A 334 -5.18 -4.12 -13.31
N THR A 335 -4.06 -3.53 -13.72
CA THR A 335 -2.98 -3.10 -12.82
C THR A 335 -3.40 -2.00 -11.83
N ASN A 336 -4.52 -1.32 -12.06
CA ASN A 336 -5.03 -0.21 -11.27
C ASN A 336 -6.30 -0.58 -10.49
N ASN A 337 -6.72 -1.84 -10.52
CA ASN A 337 -7.97 -2.32 -9.92
C ASN A 337 -8.19 -1.82 -8.48
N LEU A 338 -7.16 -1.87 -7.63
CA LEU A 338 -7.21 -1.33 -6.26
C LEU A 338 -7.61 0.16 -6.25
N PHE A 339 -6.94 0.98 -7.06
CA PHE A 339 -7.18 2.42 -7.10
C PHE A 339 -8.57 2.74 -7.65
N TYR A 340 -9.02 2.01 -8.67
CA TYR A 340 -10.37 2.18 -9.21
C TYR A 340 -11.44 1.89 -8.16
N VAL A 341 -11.30 0.82 -7.39
CA VAL A 341 -12.27 0.45 -6.34
C VAL A 341 -12.29 1.48 -5.22
N ILE A 342 -11.13 2.02 -4.82
CA ILE A 342 -11.08 3.12 -3.84
C ILE A 342 -11.76 4.37 -4.42
N ILE A 343 -11.53 4.71 -5.69
CA ILE A 343 -12.18 5.87 -6.34
C ILE A 343 -13.70 5.67 -6.42
N GLN A 344 -14.17 4.47 -6.76
CA GLN A 344 -15.60 4.14 -6.77
C GLN A 344 -16.20 4.26 -5.36
N PHE A 345 -15.50 3.76 -4.33
CA PHE A 345 -15.90 3.92 -2.94
C PHE A 345 -16.03 5.39 -2.54
N LEU A 346 -15.04 6.23 -2.88
CA LEU A 346 -15.09 7.67 -2.60
C LEU A 346 -16.22 8.37 -3.36
N THR A 347 -16.42 8.01 -4.63
CA THR A 347 -17.52 8.53 -5.46
C THR A 347 -18.88 8.16 -4.87
N TYR A 348 -19.02 6.93 -4.37
CA TYR A 348 -20.23 6.48 -3.69
C TYR A 348 -20.47 7.28 -2.40
N MET A 349 -19.43 7.46 -1.58
CA MET A 349 -19.52 8.26 -0.35
C MET A 349 -19.91 9.72 -0.64
N GLN A 350 -19.37 10.31 -1.71
CA GLN A 350 -19.72 11.66 -2.13
C GLN A 350 -21.19 11.77 -2.54
N LYS A 351 -21.68 10.86 -3.38
CA LYS A 351 -23.04 10.93 -3.95
C LYS A 351 -24.13 10.52 -2.96
N GLU A 352 -23.90 9.47 -2.19
CA GLU A 352 -24.97 8.82 -1.41
C GLU A 352 -24.85 9.10 0.10
N GLN A 353 -23.68 9.48 0.59
CA GLN A 353 -23.43 9.71 2.02
C GLN A 353 -22.96 11.15 2.33
N GLY A 354 -23.04 12.06 1.35
CA GLY A 354 -22.66 13.47 1.54
C GLY A 354 -21.19 13.68 1.91
N SER A 355 -20.30 12.78 1.46
CA SER A 355 -18.87 12.78 1.81
C SER A 355 -18.58 12.57 3.31
N VAL A 356 -19.45 11.85 4.02
CA VAL A 356 -19.28 11.50 5.43
C VAL A 356 -19.10 10.01 5.61
N LEU A 357 -18.11 9.61 6.41
CA LEU A 357 -17.85 8.24 6.82
C LEU A 357 -17.91 8.15 8.35
N GLU A 358 -18.95 7.50 8.89
CA GLU A 358 -19.10 7.27 10.35
C GLU A 358 -18.93 8.56 11.17
N SER A 359 -19.61 9.62 10.73
CA SER A 359 -19.55 10.98 11.32
C SER A 359 -18.26 11.76 11.06
N VAL A 360 -17.31 11.22 10.29
CA VAL A 360 -16.08 11.91 9.89
C VAL A 360 -16.21 12.44 8.47
N ASN A 361 -15.91 13.73 8.27
CA ASN A 361 -15.94 14.36 6.95
C ASN A 361 -14.74 13.90 6.10
N LEU A 362 -14.97 13.49 4.86
CA LEU A 362 -13.94 13.05 3.92
C LEU A 362 -13.32 14.21 3.09
N GLY A 363 -13.95 15.38 3.11
CA GLY A 363 -13.48 16.63 2.50
C GLY A 363 -12.50 17.42 3.37
N LYS A 364 -12.31 18.69 3.03
CA LYS A 364 -11.25 19.57 3.59
C LYS A 364 -11.32 19.75 5.13
N SER A 365 -12.49 19.61 5.72
CA SER A 365 -12.70 19.76 7.17
C SER A 365 -12.36 18.51 7.98
N GLY A 366 -12.04 17.38 7.33
CA GLY A 366 -11.65 16.13 7.99
C GLY A 366 -10.49 15.45 7.29
N ILE A 367 -10.71 14.26 6.75
CA ILE A 367 -9.65 13.41 6.17
C ILE A 367 -9.00 14.04 4.94
N ASN A 368 -9.70 14.95 4.26
CA ASN A 368 -9.24 15.65 3.05
C ASN A 368 -8.77 14.69 1.94
N ILE A 369 -9.55 13.63 1.70
CA ILE A 369 -9.34 12.67 0.61
C ILE A 369 -10.22 13.00 -0.60
N MET A 370 -11.32 13.72 -0.43
CA MET A 370 -12.25 14.02 -1.54
C MET A 370 -11.63 14.84 -2.67
N GLY A 371 -10.55 15.59 -2.41
CA GLY A 371 -9.74 16.23 -3.45
C GLY A 371 -9.26 15.27 -4.55
N VAL A 372 -9.14 13.97 -4.25
CA VAL A 372 -8.81 12.94 -5.25
C VAL A 372 -9.77 12.93 -6.43
N ILE A 373 -11.07 13.08 -6.15
CA ILE A 373 -12.16 13.05 -7.14
C ILE A 373 -12.73 14.44 -7.46
N GLU A 374 -12.52 15.43 -6.59
CA GLU A 374 -13.06 16.80 -6.72
C GLU A 374 -12.17 17.74 -7.54
N ASN A 375 -10.90 17.41 -7.79
CA ASN A 375 -9.95 18.33 -8.41
C ASN A 375 -10.34 18.70 -9.86
N TYR A 376 -11.11 19.79 -9.97
CA TYR A 376 -11.39 20.59 -11.16
C TYR A 376 -11.20 22.10 -10.99
N PHE A 377 -10.75 22.61 -9.83
CA PHE A 377 -10.51 24.06 -9.70
C PHE A 377 -9.27 24.36 -8.88
N GLN A 378 -8.12 24.44 -9.55
CA GLN A 378 -7.05 25.42 -9.33
C GLN A 378 -5.92 25.16 -10.32
N MET A 379 -6.13 25.60 -11.56
CA MET A 379 -5.07 26.26 -12.31
C MET A 379 -5.52 27.70 -12.48
N GLU A 380 -5.09 28.56 -11.56
CA GLU A 380 -4.88 29.99 -11.80
C GLU A 380 -3.43 30.30 -11.43
#